data_AF-A0A183NDM2-F1
#
_entry.id   AF-A0A183NDM2-F1
#
_cell.length_a   1.000
_cell.length_b   1.000
_cell.length_c   1.000
_cell.angle_alpha   90.00
_cell.angle_beta   90.00
_cell.angle_gamma   90.00
#
_symmetry.space_group_name_H-M   'P 1'
#
loop_
_entity.id
_entity.type
_entity.pdbx_description
1 polymer ?
#
loop_
_entity_poly.entity_id
_entity_poly.type
_entity_poly.pdbx_seq_one_letter_code
_entity_poly.pdbx_strand_id
1 'polypeptide(L)'
;MAPKRKKKTGKLTKMTDEERAIFLEQQRVAEEELKTKKMALLSQYLQDKLIHEEKFTKLNKAKLTHYWRTIMRETKSKELKRTTEILSQTFERIMDRKESIIKTLVADLSEADEQHLMALRSHLQNVDILIDLQNQRLHKLKTNYEKELHSLVEEFLKEENFTKQQHDKQVNDLKDIFVALDSTYTAKAHEAVIDQTSLKDDLKNKSLEEKHTLRINLENKVNSLWSEFKQASTQYTTTTNEKKTSFENLKAKDERSAAEIQLHLNKIQKINDNISATRRRMLKISKEYEEKYRNLKEERDKLVVRFQVLKIQINKLRDLQHEKLVKMSVESGDAIKKVQCLLAKAEKIIKLGEQCRKYETEEEKVTPFYSSSLSAEEESAVQESFEKEQNEEMMKVICF
;
A
#
# COMPACT_ATOMS: atom_id res chain seq x y z
N MET A 1 115.69 57.66 -196.44
CA MET A 1 116.76 57.47 -197.45
C MET A 1 116.24 56.58 -198.56
N ALA A 2 116.44 56.99 -199.82
CA ALA A 2 116.07 56.24 -201.03
C ALA A 2 116.88 54.92 -201.15
N PRO A 3 116.55 53.96 -202.05
CA PRO A 3 116.66 54.18 -203.50
C PRO A 3 115.60 53.52 -204.42
N LYS A 4 115.63 54.02 -205.65
CA LYS A 4 114.86 53.71 -206.88
C LYS A 4 115.32 52.41 -207.58
N ARG A 5 114.45 51.82 -208.43
CA ARG A 5 114.73 51.24 -209.78
C ARG A 5 113.39 50.78 -210.42
N LYS A 6 112.83 51.40 -211.47
CA LYS A 6 113.09 51.40 -212.94
C LYS A 6 112.97 50.04 -213.69
N LYS A 7 111.85 49.89 -214.41
CA LYS A 7 111.53 49.36 -215.78
C LYS A 7 112.41 48.30 -216.48
N LYS A 8 111.73 47.32 -217.14
CA LYS A 8 111.88 46.82 -218.55
C LYS A 8 110.85 45.67 -218.76
N THR A 9 109.76 45.73 -219.54
CA THR A 9 109.53 45.78 -221.01
C THR A 9 110.35 44.82 -221.88
N GLY A 10 109.71 43.73 -222.32
CA GLY A 10 109.68 43.29 -223.73
C GLY A 10 110.49 42.05 -224.12
N LYS A 11 109.81 40.91 -224.38
CA LYS A 11 110.19 39.93 -225.40
C LYS A 11 109.01 39.03 -225.80
N LEU A 12 108.97 38.71 -227.10
CA LEU A 12 108.17 37.70 -227.80
C LEU A 12 106.79 38.11 -228.36
N THR A 13 106.87 38.94 -229.39
CA THR A 13 106.13 38.78 -230.66
C THR A 13 106.81 37.71 -231.53
N LYS A 14 106.32 36.46 -231.42
CA LYS A 14 106.11 35.48 -232.51
C LYS A 14 105.84 34.10 -231.89
N MET A 15 104.59 33.64 -232.06
CA MET A 15 104.06 32.26 -232.10
C MET A 15 102.95 31.91 -231.05
N THR A 16 101.70 31.88 -231.56
CA THR A 16 100.43 31.20 -231.17
C THR A 16 99.63 31.51 -229.87
N ASP A 17 98.30 31.46 -230.00
CA ASP A 17 97.23 32.10 -229.22
C ASP A 17 96.94 31.59 -227.78
N GLU A 18 97.75 30.70 -227.20
CA GLU A 18 97.43 30.11 -225.87
C GLU A 18 98.40 30.52 -224.73
N GLU A 19 99.61 30.98 -225.03
CA GLU A 19 100.63 31.20 -223.99
C GLU A 19 100.60 32.60 -223.33
N ARG A 20 99.90 33.58 -223.93
CA ARG A 20 99.74 34.93 -223.34
C ARG A 20 98.70 34.99 -222.22
N ALA A 21 97.71 34.11 -222.23
CA ALA A 21 96.72 34.02 -221.16
C ALA A 21 97.34 33.45 -219.87
N ILE A 22 98.23 32.45 -220.00
CA ILE A 22 98.82 31.75 -218.85
C ILE A 22 99.77 32.67 -218.04
N PHE A 23 100.54 33.54 -218.69
CA PHE A 23 101.47 34.43 -218.00
C PHE A 23 100.75 35.57 -217.24
N LEU A 24 99.69 36.15 -217.82
CA LEU A 24 98.88 37.18 -217.15
C LEU A 24 98.09 36.59 -215.98
N GLU A 25 97.63 35.34 -216.09
CA GLU A 25 96.98 34.62 -215.00
C GLU A 25 97.97 34.35 -213.85
N GLN A 26 99.20 33.90 -214.14
CA GLN A 26 100.24 33.70 -213.13
C GLN A 26 100.60 34.98 -212.37
N GLN A 27 100.62 36.14 -213.03
CA GLN A 27 100.90 37.42 -212.37
C GLN A 27 99.75 37.87 -211.44
N ARG A 28 98.50 37.66 -211.86
CA ARG A 28 97.31 37.94 -211.03
C ARG A 28 97.25 37.03 -209.80
N VAL A 29 97.52 35.74 -209.99
CA VAL A 29 97.58 34.75 -208.90
C VAL A 29 98.69 35.10 -207.91
N ALA A 30 99.87 35.54 -208.38
CA ALA A 30 100.96 35.92 -207.49
C ALA A 30 100.67 37.19 -206.65
N GLU A 31 99.98 38.19 -207.23
CA GLU A 31 99.58 39.39 -206.48
C GLU A 31 98.44 39.12 -205.48
N GLU A 32 97.47 38.26 -205.85
CA GLU A 32 96.44 37.78 -204.92
C GLU A 32 97.05 36.91 -203.82
N GLU A 33 98.04 36.08 -204.12
CA GLU A 33 98.82 35.35 -203.12
C GLU A 33 99.59 36.27 -202.18
N LEU A 34 100.18 37.37 -202.68
CA LEU A 34 100.86 38.35 -201.82
C LEU A 34 99.90 39.14 -200.94
N LYS A 35 98.71 39.49 -201.46
CA LYS A 35 97.65 40.13 -200.66
C LYS A 35 97.08 39.19 -199.61
N THR A 36 96.81 37.94 -199.96
CA THR A 36 96.34 36.92 -199.01
C THR A 36 97.40 36.61 -197.97
N LYS A 37 98.69 36.52 -198.33
CA LYS A 37 99.80 36.40 -197.36
C LYS A 37 99.88 37.60 -196.41
N LYS A 38 99.71 38.83 -196.90
CA LYS A 38 99.68 40.03 -196.05
C LYS A 38 98.45 40.09 -195.16
N MET A 39 97.26 39.75 -195.68
CA MET A 39 96.02 39.68 -194.89
C MET A 39 96.08 38.58 -193.83
N ALA A 40 96.66 37.41 -194.15
CA ALA A 40 96.87 36.33 -193.23
C ALA A 40 97.85 36.73 -192.10
N LEU A 41 98.95 37.40 -192.44
CA LEU A 41 99.91 37.90 -191.44
C LEU A 41 99.26 38.94 -190.51
N LEU A 42 98.46 39.87 -191.05
CA LEU A 42 97.75 40.87 -190.26
C LEU A 42 96.68 40.23 -189.36
N SER A 43 95.92 39.27 -189.90
CA SER A 43 94.94 38.50 -189.13
C SER A 43 95.61 37.70 -188.02
N GLN A 44 96.75 37.08 -188.29
CA GLN A 44 97.54 36.35 -187.28
C GLN A 44 98.06 37.30 -186.21
N TYR A 45 98.58 38.47 -186.58
CA TYR A 45 99.02 39.49 -185.62
C TYR A 45 97.87 40.01 -184.74
N LEU A 46 96.69 40.26 -185.32
CA LEU A 46 95.50 40.66 -184.57
C LEU A 46 94.99 39.54 -183.67
N GLN A 47 95.02 38.30 -184.13
CA GLN A 47 94.67 37.12 -183.34
C GLN A 47 95.62 36.94 -182.16
N ASP A 48 96.93 37.10 -182.38
CA ASP A 48 97.94 37.02 -181.33
C ASP A 48 97.80 38.17 -180.31
N LYS A 49 97.50 39.39 -180.78
CA LYS A 49 97.15 40.54 -179.93
C LYS A 49 95.91 40.27 -179.10
N LEU A 50 94.85 39.72 -179.71
CA LEU A 50 93.60 39.40 -179.03
C LEU A 50 93.81 38.28 -178.01
N ILE A 51 94.55 37.23 -178.34
CA ILE A 51 94.92 36.16 -177.40
C ILE A 51 95.74 36.72 -176.24
N HIS A 52 96.68 37.64 -176.52
CA HIS A 52 97.43 38.32 -175.47
C HIS A 52 96.53 39.15 -174.57
N GLU A 53 95.62 39.95 -175.15
CA GLU A 53 94.66 40.75 -174.39
C GLU A 53 93.70 39.88 -173.58
N GLU A 54 93.20 38.76 -174.13
CA GLU A 54 92.39 37.77 -173.42
C GLU A 54 93.15 37.13 -172.25
N LYS A 55 94.43 36.78 -172.46
CA LYS A 55 95.29 36.27 -171.38
C LYS A 55 95.50 37.33 -170.31
N PHE A 56 95.78 38.58 -170.70
CA PHE A 56 95.96 39.70 -169.78
C PHE A 56 94.66 40.04 -169.03
N THR A 57 93.50 40.01 -169.67
CA THR A 57 92.20 40.26 -169.04
C THR A 57 91.80 39.12 -168.10
N LYS A 58 92.03 37.85 -168.46
CA LYS A 58 91.86 36.70 -167.55
C LYS A 58 92.75 36.83 -166.32
N LEU A 59 94.02 37.16 -166.52
CA LEU A 59 95.00 37.33 -165.44
C LEU A 59 94.64 38.54 -164.57
N ASN A 60 94.24 39.68 -165.17
CA ASN A 60 93.80 40.86 -164.43
C ASN A 60 92.49 40.62 -163.68
N LYS A 61 91.53 39.87 -164.25
CA LYS A 61 90.30 39.46 -163.55
C LYS A 61 90.61 38.54 -162.38
N ALA A 62 91.53 37.59 -162.54
CA ALA A 62 91.97 36.72 -161.44
C ALA A 62 92.67 37.53 -160.33
N LYS A 63 93.56 38.47 -160.69
CA LYS A 63 94.19 39.40 -159.75
C LYS A 63 93.18 40.27 -159.02
N LEU A 64 92.23 40.86 -159.75
CA LEU A 64 91.16 41.69 -159.18
C LEU A 64 90.25 40.87 -158.25
N THR A 65 89.90 39.64 -158.64
CA THR A 65 89.10 38.73 -157.81
C THR A 65 89.86 38.32 -156.54
N HIS A 66 91.15 38.02 -156.66
CA HIS A 66 92.00 37.74 -155.50
C HIS A 66 92.06 38.95 -154.56
N TYR A 67 92.32 40.14 -155.11
CA TYR A 67 92.35 41.38 -154.35
C TYR A 67 91.03 41.66 -153.63
N TRP A 68 89.89 41.53 -154.32
CA TRP A 68 88.56 41.66 -153.72
C TRP A 68 88.26 40.61 -152.65
N ARG A 69 88.65 39.36 -152.85
CA ARG A 69 88.49 38.31 -151.83
C ARG A 69 89.35 38.58 -150.61
N THR A 70 90.55 39.12 -150.78
CA THR A 70 91.41 39.51 -149.67
C THR A 70 90.78 40.67 -148.91
N ILE A 71 90.34 41.72 -149.59
CA ILE A 71 89.63 42.85 -148.96
C ILE A 71 88.37 42.38 -148.24
N MET A 72 87.50 41.59 -148.89
CA MET A 72 86.26 41.10 -148.28
C MET A 72 86.50 40.17 -147.09
N ARG A 73 87.52 39.32 -147.14
CA ARG A 73 87.91 38.48 -145.99
C ARG A 73 88.44 39.32 -144.85
N GLU A 74 89.25 40.34 -145.14
CA GLU A 74 89.77 41.25 -144.14
C GLU A 74 88.64 42.07 -143.49
N THR A 75 87.73 42.63 -144.27
CA THR A 75 86.58 43.39 -143.74
C THR A 75 85.65 42.49 -142.94
N LYS A 76 85.32 41.28 -143.45
CA LYS A 76 84.46 40.34 -142.71
C LYS A 76 85.12 39.83 -141.44
N SER A 77 86.44 39.58 -141.47
CA SER A 77 87.21 39.21 -140.28
C SER A 77 87.19 40.34 -139.24
N LYS A 78 87.37 41.60 -139.66
CA LYS A 78 87.25 42.77 -138.76
C LYS A 78 85.84 42.90 -138.19
N GLU A 79 84.80 42.72 -139.00
CA GLU A 79 83.41 42.73 -138.54
C GLU A 79 83.12 41.62 -137.51
N LEU A 80 83.51 40.37 -137.80
CA LEU A 80 83.32 39.23 -136.89
C LEU A 80 84.10 39.40 -135.57
N LYS A 81 85.31 39.95 -135.63
CA LYS A 81 86.08 40.28 -134.42
C LYS A 81 85.34 41.31 -133.58
N ARG A 82 84.82 42.39 -134.21
CA ARG A 82 84.01 43.40 -133.50
C ARG A 82 82.74 42.80 -132.91
N THR A 83 82.03 41.93 -133.62
CA THR A 83 80.81 41.30 -133.06
C THR A 83 81.14 40.37 -131.90
N THR A 84 82.26 39.63 -131.99
CA THR A 84 82.73 38.76 -130.90
C THR A 84 83.11 39.60 -129.67
N GLU A 85 83.77 40.73 -129.88
CA GLU A 85 84.15 41.66 -128.82
C GLU A 85 82.92 42.30 -128.15
N ILE A 86 81.94 42.78 -128.94
CA ILE A 86 80.68 43.29 -128.40
C ILE A 86 79.97 42.20 -127.60
N LEU A 87 79.88 40.97 -128.13
CA LEU A 87 79.24 39.86 -127.45
C LEU A 87 79.95 39.52 -126.13
N SER A 88 81.29 39.49 -126.13
CA SER A 88 82.10 39.31 -124.91
C SER A 88 81.78 40.37 -123.86
N GLN A 89 81.77 41.65 -124.25
CA GLN A 89 81.44 42.75 -123.34
C GLN A 89 79.98 42.66 -122.82
N THR A 90 79.03 42.22 -123.64
CA THR A 90 77.66 42.01 -123.18
C THR A 90 77.55 40.85 -122.19
N PHE A 91 78.29 39.76 -122.41
CA PHE A 91 78.33 38.64 -121.48
C PHE A 91 78.99 39.04 -120.16
N GLU A 92 80.13 39.74 -120.20
CA GLU A 92 80.78 40.27 -118.99
C GLU A 92 79.82 41.14 -118.17
N ARG A 93 79.11 42.08 -118.80
CA ARG A 93 78.10 42.90 -118.10
C ARG A 93 76.96 42.07 -117.49
N ILE A 94 76.50 41.02 -118.16
CA ILE A 94 75.46 40.13 -117.63
C ILE A 94 76.02 39.31 -116.46
N MET A 95 77.26 38.82 -116.58
CA MET A 95 77.95 38.09 -115.52
C MET A 95 78.13 38.97 -114.29
N ASP A 96 78.61 40.20 -114.44
CA ASP A 96 78.77 41.16 -113.33
C ASP A 96 77.43 41.47 -112.64
N ARG A 97 76.34 41.61 -113.42
CA ARG A 97 74.99 41.81 -112.86
C ARG A 97 74.52 40.59 -112.08
N LYS A 98 74.69 39.39 -112.64
CA LYS A 98 74.31 38.15 -111.95
C LYS A 98 75.16 37.93 -110.70
N GLU A 99 76.45 38.18 -110.77
CA GLU A 99 77.39 38.10 -109.64
C GLU A 99 77.00 39.09 -108.54
N SER A 100 76.62 40.31 -108.91
CA SER A 100 76.09 41.31 -107.96
C SER A 100 74.81 40.83 -107.28
N ILE A 101 73.86 40.29 -108.05
CA ILE A 101 72.61 39.73 -107.52
C ILE A 101 72.89 38.53 -106.60
N ILE A 102 73.81 37.64 -106.97
CA ILE A 102 74.20 36.51 -106.14
C ILE A 102 74.80 37.01 -104.82
N LYS A 103 75.69 38.01 -104.87
CA LYS A 103 76.28 38.60 -103.66
C LYS A 103 75.24 39.24 -102.75
N THR A 104 74.27 39.97 -103.30
CA THR A 104 73.18 40.54 -102.49
C THR A 104 72.31 39.44 -101.89
N LEU A 105 71.93 38.42 -102.66
CA LEU A 105 71.12 37.31 -102.13
C LEU A 105 71.86 36.51 -101.05
N VAL A 106 73.18 36.33 -101.16
CA VAL A 106 73.98 35.69 -100.12
C VAL A 106 74.03 36.55 -98.85
N ALA A 107 74.17 37.87 -99.00
CA ALA A 107 74.11 38.80 -97.87
C ALA A 107 72.73 38.76 -97.19
N ASP A 108 71.65 38.85 -97.97
CA ASP A 108 70.27 38.80 -97.47
C ASP A 108 69.98 37.47 -96.74
N LEU A 109 70.47 36.33 -97.27
CA LEU A 109 70.36 35.04 -96.59
C LEU A 109 71.11 35.02 -95.26
N SER A 110 72.34 35.56 -95.23
CA SER A 110 73.12 35.62 -93.99
C SER A 110 72.48 36.52 -92.94
N GLU A 111 71.88 37.64 -93.36
CA GLU A 111 71.17 38.55 -92.46
C GLU A 111 69.87 37.90 -91.93
N ALA A 112 69.11 37.23 -92.80
CA ALA A 112 67.91 36.51 -92.39
C ALA A 112 68.24 35.40 -91.38
N ASP A 113 69.30 34.63 -91.61
CA ASP A 113 69.75 33.60 -90.68
C ASP A 113 70.18 34.20 -89.32
N GLU A 114 70.91 35.32 -89.32
CA GLU A 114 71.29 36.01 -88.08
C GLU A 114 70.08 36.53 -87.32
N GLN A 115 69.13 37.17 -88.01
CA GLN A 115 67.87 37.64 -87.42
C GLN A 115 67.06 36.47 -86.83
N HIS A 116 66.96 35.34 -87.55
CA HIS A 116 66.30 34.13 -87.07
C HIS A 116 66.98 33.56 -85.82
N LEU A 117 68.31 33.48 -85.81
CA LEU A 117 69.07 33.01 -84.64
C LEU A 117 68.91 33.95 -83.44
N MET A 118 68.89 35.26 -83.67
CA MET A 118 68.66 36.25 -82.61
C MET A 118 67.25 36.12 -82.02
N ALA A 119 66.23 35.99 -82.87
CA ALA A 119 64.85 35.79 -82.45
C ALA A 119 64.70 34.47 -81.66
N LEU A 120 65.32 33.39 -82.13
CA LEU A 120 65.31 32.09 -81.44
C LEU A 120 65.98 32.19 -80.07
N ARG A 121 67.16 32.83 -79.96
CA ARG A 121 67.85 33.04 -78.68
C ARG A 121 66.98 33.84 -77.70
N SER A 122 66.36 34.93 -78.17
CA SER A 122 65.46 35.73 -77.34
C SER A 122 64.23 34.93 -76.89
N HIS A 123 63.63 34.14 -77.79
CA HIS A 123 62.51 33.27 -77.44
C HIS A 123 62.90 32.22 -76.39
N LEU A 124 64.03 31.55 -76.56
CA LEU A 124 64.52 30.56 -75.59
C LEU A 124 64.76 31.20 -74.22
N GLN A 125 65.38 32.38 -74.17
CA GLN A 125 65.55 33.12 -72.91
C GLN A 125 64.21 33.47 -72.25
N ASN A 126 63.21 33.87 -73.03
CA ASN A 126 61.87 34.15 -72.49
C ASN A 126 61.20 32.88 -71.94
N VAL A 127 61.39 31.74 -72.61
CA VAL A 127 60.90 30.44 -72.13
C VAL A 127 61.59 30.04 -70.83
N ASP A 128 62.91 30.22 -70.73
CA ASP A 128 63.67 29.94 -69.50
C ASP A 128 63.17 30.81 -68.34
N ILE A 129 62.97 32.11 -68.56
CA ILE A 129 62.40 33.03 -67.56
C ILE A 129 60.99 32.57 -67.13
N LEU A 130 60.17 32.11 -68.08
CA LEU A 130 58.82 31.62 -67.77
C LEU A 130 58.86 30.32 -66.93
N ILE A 131 59.80 29.41 -67.25
CA ILE A 131 60.02 28.19 -66.48
C ILE A 131 60.47 28.54 -65.06
N ASP A 132 61.41 29.47 -64.90
CA ASP A 132 61.89 29.92 -63.59
C ASP A 132 60.76 30.56 -62.76
N LEU A 133 59.93 31.42 -63.38
CA LEU A 133 58.78 32.02 -62.72
C LEU A 133 57.78 30.96 -62.26
N GLN A 134 57.51 29.95 -63.09
CA GLN A 134 56.60 28.86 -62.75
C GLN A 134 57.18 27.98 -61.64
N ASN A 135 58.48 27.69 -61.66
CA ASN A 135 59.17 26.95 -60.60
C ASN A 135 59.12 27.70 -59.27
N GLN A 136 59.36 29.02 -59.28
CA GLN A 136 59.23 29.86 -58.09
C GLN A 136 57.80 29.86 -57.56
N ARG A 137 56.80 29.95 -58.44
CA ARG A 137 55.38 29.88 -58.06
C ARG A 137 55.04 28.53 -57.42
N LEU A 138 55.48 27.42 -58.03
CA LEU A 138 55.26 26.07 -57.50
C LEU A 138 55.95 25.88 -56.15
N HIS A 139 57.19 26.37 -56.00
CA HIS A 139 57.91 26.32 -54.74
C HIS A 139 57.17 27.09 -53.64
N LYS A 140 56.74 28.34 -53.93
CA LYS A 140 55.96 29.14 -52.97
C LYS A 140 54.67 28.44 -52.57
N LEU A 141 53.93 27.89 -53.54
CA LEU A 141 52.69 27.16 -53.29
C LEU A 141 52.92 25.94 -52.42
N LYS A 142 53.97 25.15 -52.71
CA LYS A 142 54.36 23.99 -51.90
C LYS A 142 54.73 24.39 -50.48
N THR A 143 55.57 25.41 -50.32
CA THR A 143 55.98 25.87 -48.98
C THR A 143 54.81 26.43 -48.17
N ASN A 144 53.85 27.10 -48.81
CA ASN A 144 52.68 27.61 -48.13
C ASN A 144 51.76 26.46 -47.70
N TYR A 145 51.52 25.51 -48.59
CA TYR A 145 50.75 24.31 -48.29
C TYR A 145 51.37 23.52 -47.12
N GLU A 146 52.68 23.30 -47.14
CA GLU A 146 53.38 22.58 -46.06
C GLU A 146 53.29 23.33 -44.72
N LYS A 147 53.39 24.67 -44.74
CA LYS A 147 53.21 25.49 -43.53
C LYS A 147 51.78 25.44 -43.00
N GLU A 148 50.79 25.59 -43.87
CA GLU A 148 49.37 25.52 -43.51
C GLU A 148 49.02 24.14 -42.95
N LEU A 149 49.48 23.07 -43.61
CA LEU A 149 49.32 21.70 -43.15
C LEU A 149 49.95 21.50 -41.76
N HIS A 150 51.18 21.98 -41.57
CA HIS A 150 51.86 21.86 -40.29
C HIS A 150 51.15 22.64 -39.18
N SER A 151 50.76 23.89 -39.43
CA SER A 151 50.00 24.72 -38.47
C SER A 151 48.69 24.04 -38.09
N LEU A 152 47.95 23.53 -39.07
CA LEU A 152 46.68 22.87 -38.86
C LEU A 152 46.84 21.58 -38.04
N VAL A 153 47.84 20.76 -38.35
CA VAL A 153 48.14 19.55 -37.58
C VAL A 153 48.54 19.89 -36.14
N GLU A 154 49.36 20.91 -35.93
CA GLU A 154 49.71 21.35 -34.58
C GLU A 154 48.50 21.85 -33.78
N GLU A 155 47.62 22.64 -34.42
CA GLU A 155 46.39 23.14 -33.80
C GLU A 155 45.47 21.97 -33.40
N PHE A 156 45.25 21.00 -34.30
CA PHE A 156 44.46 19.81 -34.00
C PHE A 156 45.06 18.99 -32.84
N LEU A 157 46.38 18.77 -32.83
CA LEU A 157 47.03 18.04 -31.74
C LEU A 157 46.94 18.80 -30.40
N LYS A 158 47.01 20.14 -30.42
CA LYS A 158 46.83 20.97 -29.22
C LYS A 158 45.39 20.88 -28.72
N GLU A 159 44.40 20.96 -29.61
CA GLU A 159 42.97 20.83 -29.27
C GLU A 159 42.63 19.43 -28.74
N GLU A 160 43.16 18.38 -29.36
CA GLU A 160 42.99 17.00 -28.92
C GLU A 160 43.54 16.81 -27.50
N ASN A 161 44.78 17.27 -27.26
CA ASN A 161 45.40 17.20 -25.94
C ASN A 161 44.63 18.02 -24.90
N PHE A 162 44.18 19.22 -25.25
CA PHE A 162 43.38 20.05 -24.36
C PHE A 162 42.06 19.35 -23.98
N THR A 163 41.36 18.80 -24.97
CA THR A 163 40.10 18.07 -24.75
C THR A 163 40.31 16.85 -23.86
N LYS A 164 41.37 16.07 -24.09
CA LYS A 164 41.73 14.92 -23.23
C LYS A 164 42.03 15.34 -21.80
N GLN A 165 42.87 16.36 -21.61
CA GLN A 165 43.21 16.87 -20.27
C GLN A 165 41.99 17.40 -19.53
N GLN A 166 41.12 18.13 -20.22
CA GLN A 166 39.90 18.65 -19.64
C GLN A 166 38.93 17.53 -19.26
N HIS A 167 38.81 16.50 -20.10
CA HIS A 167 38.01 15.32 -19.79
C HIS A 167 38.56 14.57 -18.56
N ASP A 168 39.87 14.32 -18.50
CA ASP A 168 40.51 13.64 -17.37
C ASP A 168 40.32 14.43 -16.07
N LYS A 169 40.44 15.77 -16.13
CA LYS A 169 40.16 16.66 -15.01
C LYS A 169 38.70 16.52 -14.53
N GLN A 170 37.73 16.60 -15.45
CA GLN A 170 36.32 16.46 -15.11
C GLN A 170 36.00 15.08 -14.50
N VAL A 171 36.61 14.01 -15.02
CA VAL A 171 36.45 12.66 -14.48
C VAL A 171 37.01 12.57 -13.07
N ASN A 172 38.16 13.18 -12.79
CA ASN A 172 38.74 13.21 -11.46
C ASN A 172 37.90 14.07 -10.50
N ASP A 173 37.46 15.25 -10.91
CA ASP A 173 36.57 16.10 -10.12
C ASP A 173 35.27 15.36 -9.76
N LEU A 174 34.69 14.60 -10.70
CA LEU A 174 33.51 13.77 -10.44
C LEU A 174 33.78 12.63 -9.46
N LYS A 175 34.96 11.99 -9.53
CA LYS A 175 35.37 10.97 -8.55
C LYS A 175 35.52 11.58 -7.16
N ASP A 176 36.12 12.76 -7.04
CA ASP A 176 36.29 13.45 -5.76
C ASP A 176 34.92 13.83 -5.17
N ILE A 177 34.01 14.37 -5.99
CA ILE A 177 32.63 14.63 -5.58
C ILE A 177 31.94 13.34 -5.14
N PHE A 178 32.12 12.24 -5.86
CA PHE A 178 31.52 10.95 -5.50
C PHE A 178 32.03 10.44 -4.15
N VAL A 179 33.34 10.49 -3.90
CA VAL A 179 33.94 10.08 -2.62
C VAL A 179 33.45 10.99 -1.48
N ALA A 180 33.42 12.30 -1.70
CA ALA A 180 32.91 13.25 -0.71
C ALA A 180 31.43 12.97 -0.40
N LEU A 181 30.61 12.75 -1.43
CA LEU A 181 29.19 12.44 -1.28
C LEU A 181 28.97 11.13 -0.52
N ASP A 182 29.69 10.07 -0.87
CA ASP A 182 29.63 8.77 -0.17
C ASP A 182 30.04 8.90 1.31
N SER A 183 31.10 9.67 1.59
CA SER A 183 31.50 9.99 2.98
C SER A 183 30.41 10.74 3.75
N THR A 184 29.71 11.70 3.11
CA THR A 184 28.61 12.41 3.78
C THR A 184 27.39 11.51 4.01
N TYR A 185 27.06 10.61 3.08
CA TYR A 185 25.95 9.67 3.25
C TYR A 185 26.24 8.64 4.33
N THR A 186 27.45 8.09 4.35
CA THR A 186 27.88 7.15 5.40
C THR A 186 27.89 7.82 6.77
N ALA A 187 28.40 9.05 6.88
CA ALA A 187 28.33 9.84 8.12
C ALA A 187 26.89 10.09 8.57
N LYS A 188 26.00 10.51 7.66
CA LYS A 188 24.58 10.75 7.97
C LYS A 188 23.83 9.47 8.37
N ALA A 189 24.15 8.35 7.74
CA ALA A 189 23.59 7.05 8.11
C ALA A 189 24.06 6.64 9.52
N HIS A 190 25.34 6.86 9.83
CA HIS A 190 25.90 6.60 11.15
C HIS A 190 25.29 7.50 12.23
N GLU A 191 25.12 8.79 11.96
CA GLU A 191 24.41 9.75 12.83
C GLU A 191 22.97 9.29 13.10
N ALA A 192 22.21 8.90 12.06
CA ALA A 192 20.86 8.39 12.24
C ALA A 192 20.79 7.11 13.09
N VAL A 193 21.79 6.22 12.98
CA VAL A 193 21.91 5.03 13.85
C VAL A 193 22.20 5.45 15.29
N ILE A 194 23.13 6.39 15.51
CA ILE A 194 23.43 6.93 16.84
C ILE A 194 22.16 7.53 17.46
N ASP A 195 21.47 8.40 16.74
CA ASP A 195 20.23 9.04 17.20
C ASP A 195 19.17 8.01 17.56
N GLN A 196 19.00 6.99 16.73
CA GLN A 196 18.07 5.89 17.02
C GLN A 196 18.48 5.13 18.29
N THR A 197 19.77 4.86 18.48
CA THR A 197 20.25 4.20 19.71
C THR A 197 20.07 5.07 20.94
N SER A 198 20.36 6.37 20.85
CA SER A 198 20.13 7.34 21.92
C SER A 198 18.65 7.39 22.30
N LEU A 199 17.75 7.49 21.31
CA LEU A 199 16.31 7.52 21.56
C LEU A 199 15.81 6.23 22.22
N LYS A 200 16.36 5.07 21.83
CA LYS A 200 16.05 3.78 22.48
C LYS A 200 16.50 3.76 23.94
N ASP A 201 17.70 4.26 24.23
CA ASP A 201 18.24 4.32 25.59
C ASP A 201 17.46 5.32 26.45
N ASP A 202 17.08 6.47 25.91
CA ASP A 202 16.23 7.45 26.60
C ASP A 202 14.85 6.87 26.92
N LEU A 203 14.21 6.17 25.97
CA LEU A 203 12.95 5.47 26.21
C LEU A 203 13.09 4.40 27.30
N LYS A 204 14.19 3.64 27.26
CA LYS A 204 14.49 2.62 28.27
C LYS A 204 14.71 3.25 29.65
N ASN A 205 15.46 4.33 29.74
CA ASN A 205 15.70 5.08 30.97
C ASN A 205 14.39 5.66 31.51
N LYS A 206 13.58 6.30 30.67
CA LYS A 206 12.27 6.81 31.06
C LYS A 206 11.35 5.69 31.58
N SER A 207 11.33 4.54 30.93
CA SER A 207 10.57 3.37 31.41
C SER A 207 11.10 2.86 32.76
N LEU A 208 12.41 2.86 32.97
CA LEU A 208 13.02 2.52 34.27
C LEU A 208 12.66 3.53 35.36
N GLU A 209 12.67 4.83 35.04
CA GLU A 209 12.25 5.91 35.93
C GLU A 209 10.77 5.81 36.30
N GLU A 210 9.89 5.57 35.33
CA GLU A 210 8.46 5.35 35.55
C GLU A 210 8.22 4.13 36.44
N LYS A 211 8.92 3.01 36.17
CA LYS A 211 8.89 1.82 37.02
C LYS A 211 9.38 2.11 38.43
N HIS A 212 10.44 2.91 38.58
CA HIS A 212 10.97 3.28 39.89
C HIS A 212 10.00 4.19 40.65
N THR A 213 9.41 5.17 39.97
CA THR A 213 8.39 6.07 40.51
C THR A 213 7.16 5.28 40.96
N LEU A 214 6.69 4.34 40.14
CA LEU A 214 5.58 3.46 40.49
C LEU A 214 5.91 2.59 41.71
N ARG A 215 7.13 2.05 41.79
CA ARG A 215 7.60 1.30 42.96
C ARG A 215 7.54 2.16 44.22
N ILE A 216 8.08 3.38 44.18
CA ILE A 216 8.06 4.32 45.31
C ILE A 216 6.61 4.63 45.72
N ASN A 217 5.72 4.87 44.76
CA ASN A 217 4.30 5.11 45.03
C ASN A 217 3.62 3.91 45.71
N LEU A 218 3.91 2.69 45.24
CA LEU A 218 3.38 1.46 45.84
C LEU A 218 3.95 1.22 47.24
N GLU A 219 5.26 1.41 47.45
CA GLU A 219 5.89 1.34 48.77
C GLU A 219 5.27 2.37 49.73
N ASN A 220 5.06 3.61 49.28
CA ASN A 220 4.38 4.64 50.05
C ASN A 220 2.94 4.23 50.39
N LYS A 221 2.20 3.62 49.45
CA LYS A 221 0.84 3.16 49.71
C LYS A 221 0.80 1.99 50.70
N VAL A 222 1.73 1.05 50.58
CA VAL A 222 1.91 -0.05 51.56
C VAL A 222 2.24 0.52 52.94
N ASN A 223 3.13 1.50 53.03
CA ASN A 223 3.46 2.16 54.29
C ASN A 223 2.25 2.92 54.88
N SER A 224 1.43 3.59 54.06
CA SER A 224 0.18 4.23 54.51
C SER A 224 -0.78 3.19 55.09
N LEU A 225 -1.05 2.11 54.34
CA LEU A 225 -1.93 1.03 54.78
C LEU A 225 -1.40 0.35 56.04
N TRP A 226 -0.08 0.18 56.16
CA TRP A 226 0.55 -0.35 57.36
C TRP A 226 0.39 0.58 58.57
N SER A 227 0.52 1.88 58.36
CA SER A 227 0.26 2.88 59.40
C SER A 227 -1.21 2.88 59.82
N GLU A 228 -2.14 2.84 58.86
CA GLU A 228 -3.58 2.72 59.10
C GLU A 228 -3.92 1.43 59.87
N PHE A 229 -3.35 0.29 59.45
CA PHE A 229 -3.49 -0.98 60.15
C PHE A 229 -2.95 -0.92 61.58
N LYS A 230 -1.76 -0.36 61.76
CA LYS A 230 -1.15 -0.19 63.09
C LYS A 230 -2.01 0.71 63.97
N GLN A 231 -2.54 1.80 63.43
CA GLN A 231 -3.46 2.70 64.12
C GLN A 231 -4.77 2.00 64.50
N ALA A 232 -5.38 1.24 63.60
CA ALA A 232 -6.58 0.46 63.89
C ALA A 232 -6.31 -0.62 64.95
N SER A 233 -5.15 -1.28 64.88
CA SER A 233 -4.73 -2.27 65.88
C SER A 233 -4.48 -1.64 67.24
N THR A 234 -3.84 -0.47 67.31
CA THR A 234 -3.65 0.24 68.59
C THR A 234 -4.98 0.71 69.14
N GLN A 235 -5.86 1.30 68.32
CA GLN A 235 -7.23 1.67 68.73
C GLN A 235 -8.04 0.48 69.22
N TYR A 236 -7.97 -0.66 68.54
CA TYR A 236 -8.65 -1.89 68.98
C TYR A 236 -8.07 -2.37 70.32
N THR A 237 -6.74 -2.32 70.47
CA THR A 237 -6.08 -2.72 71.72
C THR A 237 -6.45 -1.77 72.86
N THR A 238 -6.45 -0.45 72.65
CA THR A 238 -6.81 0.52 73.69
C THR A 238 -8.28 0.39 74.06
N THR A 239 -9.20 0.35 73.10
CA THR A 239 -10.64 0.17 73.39
C THR A 239 -10.93 -1.19 74.03
N THR A 240 -10.23 -2.25 73.63
CA THR A 240 -10.35 -3.56 74.29
C THR A 240 -9.77 -3.52 75.69
N ASN A 241 -8.66 -2.82 75.92
CA ASN A 241 -8.06 -2.69 77.23
C ASN A 241 -8.90 -1.81 78.16
N GLU A 242 -9.52 -0.75 77.66
CA GLU A 242 -10.52 0.09 78.36
C GLU A 242 -11.79 -0.71 78.71
N LYS A 243 -12.29 -1.51 77.76
CA LYS A 243 -13.40 -2.45 78.03
C LYS A 243 -12.99 -3.53 79.02
N LYS A 244 -11.75 -4.03 78.94
CA LYS A 244 -11.21 -5.04 79.86
C LYS A 244 -11.06 -4.47 81.28
N THR A 245 -10.53 -3.26 81.44
CA THR A 245 -10.47 -2.58 82.75
C THR A 245 -11.85 -2.25 83.29
N SER A 246 -12.78 -1.81 82.43
CA SER A 246 -14.19 -1.61 82.82
C SER A 246 -14.86 -2.93 83.26
N PHE A 247 -14.59 -4.02 82.54
CA PHE A 247 -15.06 -5.36 82.87
C PHE A 247 -14.42 -5.89 84.15
N GLU A 248 -13.13 -5.69 84.38
CA GLU A 248 -12.46 -6.06 85.64
C GLU A 248 -13.03 -5.28 86.82
N ASN A 249 -13.33 -3.98 86.65
CA ASN A 249 -13.99 -3.16 87.67
C ASN A 249 -15.43 -3.61 87.96
N LEU A 250 -16.20 -3.98 86.92
CA LEU A 250 -17.54 -4.54 87.07
C LEU A 250 -17.49 -5.94 87.70
N LYS A 251 -16.56 -6.79 87.29
CA LYS A 251 -16.33 -8.12 87.87
C LYS A 251 -15.99 -8.03 89.36
N ALA A 252 -15.13 -7.08 89.76
CA ALA A 252 -14.81 -6.86 91.17
C ALA A 252 -16.02 -6.36 91.98
N LYS A 253 -16.96 -5.62 91.36
CA LYS A 253 -18.24 -5.26 91.99
C LYS A 253 -19.19 -6.45 92.06
N ASP A 254 -19.30 -7.24 90.99
CA ASP A 254 -20.12 -8.44 90.93
C ASP A 254 -19.64 -9.52 91.91
N GLU A 255 -18.34 -9.71 92.10
CA GLU A 255 -17.80 -10.65 93.11
C GLU A 255 -18.20 -10.24 94.53
N ARG A 256 -18.22 -8.94 94.84
CA ARG A 256 -18.72 -8.45 96.15
C ARG A 256 -20.22 -8.65 96.30
N SER A 257 -21.00 -8.32 95.28
CA SER A 257 -22.45 -8.51 95.28
C SER A 257 -22.84 -10.00 95.30
N ALA A 258 -22.10 -10.87 94.61
CA ALA A 258 -22.31 -12.31 94.61
C ALA A 258 -22.01 -12.94 95.98
N ALA A 259 -20.99 -12.45 96.70
CA ALA A 259 -20.71 -12.87 98.07
C ALA A 259 -21.84 -12.49 99.04
N GLU A 260 -22.40 -11.27 98.91
CA GLU A 260 -23.58 -10.84 99.69
C GLU A 260 -24.84 -11.63 99.33
N ILE A 261 -25.07 -11.88 98.03
CA ILE A 261 -26.20 -12.68 97.54
C ILE A 261 -26.11 -14.13 98.05
N GLN A 262 -24.92 -14.75 98.03
CA GLN A 262 -24.70 -16.09 98.60
C GLN A 262 -25.09 -16.16 100.08
N LEU A 263 -24.75 -15.12 100.86
CA LEU A 263 -25.11 -15.05 102.28
C LEU A 263 -26.63 -14.93 102.48
N HIS A 264 -27.30 -14.14 101.64
CA HIS A 264 -28.77 -14.05 101.64
C HIS A 264 -29.45 -15.32 101.14
N LEU A 265 -28.93 -15.97 100.10
CA LEU A 265 -29.49 -17.19 99.51
C LEU A 265 -29.42 -18.38 100.48
N ASN A 266 -28.32 -18.51 101.23
CA ASN A 266 -28.20 -19.50 102.30
C ASN A 266 -29.20 -19.25 103.46
N LYS A 267 -29.52 -17.98 103.74
CA LYS A 267 -30.52 -17.62 104.75
C LYS A 267 -31.95 -17.90 104.28
N ILE A 268 -32.24 -17.64 103.00
CA ILE A 268 -33.53 -17.95 102.36
C ILE A 268 -33.75 -19.46 102.24
N GLN A 269 -32.73 -20.24 101.86
CA GLN A 269 -32.83 -21.70 101.74
C GLN A 269 -33.24 -22.34 103.07
N LYS A 270 -32.60 -21.95 104.19
CA LYS A 270 -32.96 -22.42 105.54
C LYS A 270 -34.41 -22.10 105.93
N ILE A 271 -34.91 -20.93 105.54
CA ILE A 271 -36.30 -20.53 105.81
C ILE A 271 -37.28 -21.31 104.92
N ASN A 272 -36.94 -21.54 103.64
CA ASN A 272 -37.79 -22.26 102.71
C ASN A 272 -37.92 -23.76 103.04
N ASP A 273 -36.84 -24.39 103.52
CA ASP A 273 -36.85 -25.78 103.99
C ASP A 273 -37.75 -25.94 105.23
N ASN A 274 -37.73 -24.97 106.15
CA ASN A 274 -38.66 -24.94 107.29
C ASN A 274 -40.13 -24.72 106.88
N ILE A 275 -40.39 -23.84 105.91
CA ILE A 275 -41.76 -23.61 105.40
C ILE A 275 -42.29 -24.87 104.71
N SER A 276 -41.49 -25.50 103.85
CA SER A 276 -41.91 -26.71 103.11
C SER A 276 -42.13 -27.92 104.02
N ALA A 277 -41.36 -28.07 105.10
CA ALA A 277 -41.60 -29.10 106.13
C ALA A 277 -42.91 -28.87 106.92
N THR A 278 -43.27 -27.61 107.17
CA THR A 278 -44.49 -27.25 107.90
C THR A 278 -45.73 -27.39 107.02
N ARG A 279 -45.65 -26.98 105.75
CA ARG A 279 -46.73 -27.17 104.75
C ARG A 279 -47.06 -28.65 104.52
N ARG A 280 -46.05 -29.53 104.43
CA ARG A 280 -46.26 -30.98 104.27
C ARG A 280 -46.98 -31.61 105.47
N ARG A 281 -46.65 -31.20 106.70
CA ARG A 281 -47.36 -31.65 107.91
C ARG A 281 -48.83 -31.19 107.92
N MET A 282 -49.08 -29.94 107.52
CA MET A 282 -50.45 -29.39 107.47
C MET A 282 -51.33 -30.11 106.44
N LEU A 283 -50.81 -30.37 105.23
CA LEU A 283 -51.53 -31.07 104.17
C LEU A 283 -51.88 -32.52 104.52
N LYS A 284 -50.97 -33.22 105.21
CA LYS A 284 -51.22 -34.60 105.67
C LYS A 284 -52.38 -34.64 106.68
N ILE A 285 -52.34 -33.75 107.67
CA ILE A 285 -53.39 -33.64 108.70
C ILE A 285 -54.74 -33.27 108.07
N SER A 286 -54.76 -32.30 107.14
CA SER A 286 -56.00 -31.88 106.48
C SER A 286 -56.69 -33.02 105.72
N LYS A 287 -55.93 -33.82 104.96
CA LYS A 287 -56.48 -34.96 104.19
C LYS A 287 -57.03 -36.06 105.10
N GLU A 288 -56.33 -36.37 106.19
CA GLU A 288 -56.78 -37.38 107.17
C GLU A 288 -58.10 -36.97 107.86
N TYR A 289 -58.31 -35.68 108.13
CA TYR A 289 -59.55 -35.18 108.72
C TYR A 289 -60.72 -35.11 107.71
N GLU A 290 -60.49 -34.69 106.46
CA GLU A 290 -61.52 -34.68 105.42
C GLU A 290 -62.07 -36.08 105.11
N GLU A 291 -61.18 -37.08 105.04
CA GLU A 291 -61.57 -38.46 104.74
C GLU A 291 -62.38 -39.10 105.89
N LYS A 292 -62.01 -38.82 107.14
CA LYS A 292 -62.81 -39.22 108.32
C LYS A 292 -64.18 -38.56 108.33
N TYR A 293 -64.26 -37.27 107.99
CA TYR A 293 -65.53 -36.54 107.99
C TYR A 293 -66.49 -37.02 106.90
N ARG A 294 -65.97 -37.38 105.71
CA ARG A 294 -66.75 -37.94 104.61
C ARG A 294 -67.39 -39.28 104.99
N ASN A 295 -66.60 -40.20 105.57
CA ASN A 295 -67.08 -41.53 105.93
C ASN A 295 -68.17 -41.47 107.03
N LEU A 296 -67.98 -40.64 108.05
CA LEU A 296 -68.99 -40.44 109.11
C LEU A 296 -70.29 -39.82 108.58
N LYS A 297 -70.20 -38.92 107.59
CA LYS A 297 -71.38 -38.29 106.99
C LYS A 297 -72.23 -39.29 106.20
N GLU A 298 -71.59 -40.16 105.41
CA GLU A 298 -72.28 -41.19 104.62
C GLU A 298 -72.97 -42.26 105.48
N GLU A 299 -72.33 -42.71 106.57
CA GLU A 299 -72.91 -43.62 107.55
C GLU A 299 -74.17 -43.02 108.19
N ARG A 300 -74.09 -41.75 108.61
CA ARG A 300 -75.21 -41.01 109.22
C ARG A 300 -76.37 -40.85 108.24
N ASP A 301 -76.12 -40.50 106.98
CA ASP A 301 -77.17 -40.32 105.98
C ASP A 301 -77.89 -41.65 105.64
N LYS A 302 -77.16 -42.76 105.55
CA LYS A 302 -77.76 -44.10 105.36
C LYS A 302 -78.67 -44.50 106.54
N LEU A 303 -78.28 -44.17 107.77
CA LEU A 303 -79.07 -44.48 108.97
C LEU A 303 -80.36 -43.65 109.04
N VAL A 304 -80.28 -42.37 108.67
CA VAL A 304 -81.45 -41.46 108.65
C VAL A 304 -82.51 -41.92 107.66
N VAL A 305 -82.11 -42.37 106.46
CA VAL A 305 -83.06 -42.91 105.47
C VAL A 305 -83.76 -44.17 105.97
N ARG A 306 -83.01 -45.12 106.58
CA ARG A 306 -83.61 -46.33 107.18
C ARG A 306 -84.59 -45.99 108.30
N PHE A 307 -84.25 -45.02 109.14
CA PHE A 307 -85.10 -44.56 110.25
C PHE A 307 -86.42 -43.93 109.75
N GLN A 308 -86.39 -43.12 108.69
CA GLN A 308 -87.58 -42.48 108.13
C GLN A 308 -88.57 -43.50 107.53
N VAL A 309 -88.08 -44.50 106.80
CA VAL A 309 -88.93 -45.57 106.23
C VAL A 309 -89.63 -46.36 107.32
N LEU A 310 -88.91 -46.74 108.38
CA LEU A 310 -89.47 -47.47 109.51
C LEU A 310 -90.49 -46.62 110.29
N LYS A 311 -90.24 -45.32 110.47
CA LYS A 311 -91.16 -44.39 111.14
C LYS A 311 -92.50 -44.27 110.41
N ILE A 312 -92.49 -44.23 109.07
CA ILE A 312 -93.73 -44.20 108.26
C ILE A 312 -94.53 -45.49 108.44
N GLN A 313 -93.86 -46.65 108.47
CA GLN A 313 -94.54 -47.94 108.71
C GLN A 313 -95.15 -48.04 110.10
N ILE A 314 -94.45 -47.58 111.14
CA ILE A 314 -94.95 -47.57 112.53
C ILE A 314 -96.17 -46.65 112.66
N ASN A 315 -96.14 -45.47 112.05
CA ASN A 315 -97.28 -44.54 112.11
C ASN A 315 -98.52 -45.12 111.43
N LYS A 316 -98.38 -45.73 110.25
CA LYS A 316 -99.52 -46.42 109.58
C LYS A 316 -100.13 -47.52 110.45
N LEU A 317 -99.32 -48.32 111.14
CA LEU A 317 -99.82 -49.35 112.06
C LEU A 317 -100.49 -48.74 113.30
N ARG A 318 -99.95 -47.64 113.84
CA ARG A 318 -100.53 -46.92 114.97
C ARG A 318 -101.88 -46.32 114.62
N ASP A 319 -102.02 -45.68 113.46
CA ASP A 319 -103.28 -45.06 113.05
C ASP A 319 -104.39 -46.11 112.89
N LEU A 320 -104.07 -47.25 112.28
CA LEU A 320 -105.01 -48.37 112.07
C LEU A 320 -105.43 -49.03 113.40
N GLN A 321 -104.49 -49.19 114.35
CA GLN A 321 -104.78 -49.65 115.71
C GLN A 321 -105.60 -48.62 116.50
N HIS A 322 -105.29 -47.32 116.36
CA HIS A 322 -106.01 -46.25 117.04
C HIS A 322 -107.45 -46.17 116.57
N GLU A 323 -107.70 -46.27 115.26
CA GLU A 323 -109.06 -46.25 114.71
C GLU A 323 -109.91 -47.42 115.22
N LYS A 324 -109.29 -48.62 115.34
CA LYS A 324 -109.94 -49.81 115.92
C LYS A 324 -110.21 -49.65 117.42
N LEU A 325 -109.28 -49.04 118.16
CA LEU A 325 -109.43 -48.74 119.59
C LEU A 325 -110.52 -47.69 119.85
N VAL A 326 -110.61 -46.65 119.01
CA VAL A 326 -111.63 -45.60 119.13
C VAL A 326 -113.03 -46.20 118.97
N LYS A 327 -113.25 -47.07 117.97
CA LYS A 327 -114.52 -47.79 117.84
C LYS A 327 -114.86 -48.60 119.10
N MET A 328 -113.90 -49.37 119.60
CA MET A 328 -114.10 -50.19 120.80
C MET A 328 -114.34 -49.34 122.07
N SER A 329 -113.68 -48.18 122.18
CA SER A 329 -113.84 -47.27 123.31
C SER A 329 -115.19 -46.57 123.32
N VAL A 330 -115.74 -46.21 122.16
CA VAL A 330 -117.08 -45.60 122.08
C VAL A 330 -118.15 -46.62 122.50
N GLU A 331 -118.06 -47.85 122.00
CA GLU A 331 -118.96 -48.95 122.40
C GLU A 331 -118.85 -49.26 123.91
N SER A 332 -117.63 -49.27 124.48
CA SER A 332 -117.44 -49.45 125.93
C SER A 332 -117.90 -48.24 126.76
N GLY A 333 -117.76 -47.02 126.23
CA GLY A 333 -118.12 -45.78 126.92
C GLY A 333 -119.63 -45.65 127.08
N ASP A 334 -120.39 -46.09 126.06
CA ASP A 334 -121.86 -46.11 126.13
C ASP A 334 -122.37 -47.18 127.12
N ALA A 335 -121.65 -48.30 127.26
CA ALA A 335 -121.92 -49.27 128.32
C ALA A 335 -121.63 -48.71 129.72
N ILE A 336 -120.50 -48.01 129.92
CA ILE A 336 -120.14 -47.41 131.21
C ILE A 336 -121.11 -46.30 131.63
N LYS A 337 -121.54 -45.44 130.70
CA LYS A 337 -122.53 -44.38 131.02
C LYS A 337 -123.84 -44.96 131.53
N LYS A 338 -124.30 -46.09 130.98
CA LYS A 338 -125.48 -46.80 131.50
C LYS A 338 -125.26 -47.25 132.95
N VAL A 339 -124.08 -47.75 133.29
CA VAL A 339 -123.73 -48.18 134.66
C VAL A 339 -123.58 -47.00 135.62
N GLN A 340 -122.96 -45.89 135.22
CA GLN A 340 -122.84 -44.68 136.06
C GLN A 340 -124.19 -44.05 136.38
N CYS A 341 -125.16 -44.13 135.46
CA CYS A 341 -126.52 -43.67 135.74
C CYS A 341 -127.20 -44.51 136.84
N LEU A 342 -126.84 -45.79 136.97
CA LEU A 342 -127.27 -46.64 138.09
C LEU A 342 -126.53 -46.28 139.39
N LEU A 343 -125.23 -45.95 139.31
CA LEU A 343 -124.41 -45.54 140.45
C LEU A 343 -124.88 -44.21 141.05
N ALA A 344 -125.25 -43.22 140.22
CA ALA A 344 -125.81 -41.96 140.69
C ALA A 344 -127.14 -42.14 141.45
N LYS A 345 -127.96 -43.14 141.09
CA LYS A 345 -129.15 -43.51 141.86
C LYS A 345 -128.77 -44.11 143.22
N ALA A 346 -127.72 -44.94 143.28
CA ALA A 346 -127.21 -45.51 144.53
C ALA A 346 -126.60 -44.44 145.47
N GLU A 347 -125.80 -43.50 144.97
CA GLU A 347 -125.24 -42.40 145.76
C GLU A 347 -126.32 -41.48 146.34
N LYS A 348 -127.42 -41.27 145.62
CA LYS A 348 -128.54 -40.46 146.12
C LYS A 348 -129.22 -41.12 147.32
N ILE A 349 -129.27 -42.46 147.34
CA ILE A 349 -129.76 -43.25 148.47
C ILE A 349 -128.81 -43.13 149.68
N ILE A 350 -127.49 -43.23 149.45
CA ILE A 350 -126.48 -43.09 150.52
C ILE A 350 -126.48 -41.69 151.13
N LYS A 351 -126.54 -40.63 150.31
CA LYS A 351 -126.59 -39.24 150.81
C LYS A 351 -127.84 -38.94 151.62
N LEU A 352 -128.97 -39.56 151.28
CA LEU A 352 -130.18 -39.50 152.10
C LEU A 352 -129.97 -40.24 153.44
N GLY A 353 -129.31 -41.40 153.41
CA GLY A 353 -128.92 -42.11 154.63
C GLY A 353 -128.01 -41.29 155.56
N GLU A 354 -127.01 -40.59 155.01
CA GLU A 354 -126.11 -39.72 155.80
C GLU A 354 -126.81 -38.48 156.38
N GLN A 355 -127.81 -37.93 155.68
CA GLN A 355 -128.63 -36.84 156.22
C GLN A 355 -129.52 -37.32 157.38
N CYS A 356 -130.13 -38.50 157.26
CA CYS A 356 -130.92 -39.11 158.33
C CYS A 356 -130.07 -39.38 159.58
N ARG A 357 -128.83 -39.83 159.39
CA ARG A 357 -127.87 -40.12 160.46
C ARG A 357 -127.43 -38.91 161.32
N LYS A 358 -127.70 -37.68 160.86
CA LYS A 358 -127.43 -36.45 161.63
C LYS A 358 -128.47 -36.19 162.72
N TYR A 359 -129.65 -36.79 162.59
CA TYR A 359 -130.76 -36.55 163.51
C TYR A 359 -130.98 -37.72 164.49
N GLU A 360 -130.09 -38.72 164.48
CA GLU A 360 -130.14 -39.88 165.38
C GLU A 360 -129.32 -39.66 166.67
N THR A 361 -129.85 -40.17 167.79
CA THR A 361 -129.25 -40.08 169.14
C THR A 361 -128.12 -41.12 169.35
N GLU A 362 -127.25 -40.94 170.35
CA GLU A 362 -126.05 -41.80 170.47
C GLU A 362 -126.35 -43.29 170.66
N GLU A 363 -127.49 -43.69 171.26
CA GLU A 363 -127.89 -45.11 171.36
C GLU A 363 -128.34 -45.69 170.00
N GLU A 364 -129.02 -44.90 169.16
CA GLU A 364 -129.51 -45.33 167.84
C GLU A 364 -128.39 -45.40 166.80
N LYS A 365 -127.28 -44.65 166.99
CA LYS A 365 -126.07 -44.77 166.15
C LYS A 365 -125.30 -46.06 166.38
N VAL A 366 -125.35 -46.59 167.60
CA VAL A 366 -124.60 -47.79 168.01
C VAL A 366 -125.47 -49.05 167.83
N THR A 367 -126.79 -48.92 167.96
CA THR A 367 -127.77 -49.97 167.66
C THR A 367 -128.99 -49.41 166.88
N PRO A 368 -128.94 -49.37 165.53
CA PRO A 368 -130.01 -48.81 164.69
C PRO A 368 -131.25 -49.68 164.51
N PHE A 369 -131.22 -50.95 164.92
CA PHE A 369 -132.37 -51.84 164.80
C PHE A 369 -132.46 -52.73 166.03
N TYR A 370 -133.62 -52.70 166.69
CA TYR A 370 -134.03 -53.68 167.69
C TYR A 370 -134.44 -54.98 166.98
N SER A 371 -134.31 -56.11 167.66
CA SER A 371 -134.66 -57.45 167.16
C SER A 371 -136.11 -57.55 166.65
N SER A 372 -136.31 -57.92 165.38
CA SER A 372 -137.60 -58.36 164.80
C SER A 372 -137.81 -59.87 165.01
N SER A 373 -138.49 -60.16 166.11
CA SER A 373 -139.63 -61.07 166.38
C SER A 373 -140.11 -62.16 165.42
N LEU A 374 -139.45 -62.50 164.31
CA LEU A 374 -140.12 -63.30 163.28
C LEU A 374 -139.39 -64.57 162.82
N SER A 375 -140.19 -65.64 162.76
CA SER A 375 -139.80 -67.03 162.58
C SER A 375 -139.85 -67.46 161.12
N ALA A 376 -139.10 -68.52 160.82
CA ALA A 376 -138.71 -68.98 159.49
C ALA A 376 -139.83 -69.23 158.46
N GLU A 377 -141.10 -69.37 158.87
CA GLU A 377 -142.22 -69.64 157.95
C GLU A 377 -142.61 -68.43 157.09
N GLU A 378 -142.30 -67.20 157.52
CA GLU A 378 -142.64 -65.98 156.76
C GLU A 378 -141.58 -65.60 155.70
N GLU A 379 -140.37 -66.16 155.75
CA GLU A 379 -139.29 -65.82 154.78
C GLU A 379 -139.48 -66.46 153.40
N SER A 380 -140.09 -67.64 153.34
CA SER A 380 -140.10 -68.40 152.09
C SER A 380 -141.07 -67.82 151.04
N ALA A 381 -142.17 -67.18 151.46
CA ALA A 381 -143.21 -66.66 150.56
C ALA A 381 -142.76 -65.44 149.74
N VAL A 382 -141.79 -64.69 150.25
CA VAL A 382 -141.25 -63.50 149.56
C VAL A 382 -140.37 -63.93 148.36
N GLN A 383 -139.68 -65.05 148.46
CA GLN A 383 -138.68 -65.49 147.47
C GLN A 383 -139.32 -65.98 146.15
N GLU A 384 -140.48 -66.62 146.20
CA GLU A 384 -141.14 -67.20 145.03
C GLU A 384 -141.77 -66.17 144.08
N SER A 385 -142.13 -64.98 144.60
CA SER A 385 -142.79 -63.94 143.79
C SER A 385 -141.84 -63.21 142.83
N PHE A 386 -140.52 -63.24 143.08
CA PHE A 386 -139.54 -62.43 142.36
C PHE A 386 -139.06 -63.02 141.02
N GLU A 387 -139.12 -64.34 140.83
CA GLU A 387 -138.54 -64.98 139.64
C GLU A 387 -139.41 -64.83 138.38
N LYS A 388 -140.74 -64.64 138.53
CA LYS A 388 -141.67 -64.61 137.38
C LYS A 388 -141.58 -63.34 136.51
N GLU A 389 -141.09 -62.21 137.01
CA GLU A 389 -140.98 -60.96 136.23
C GLU A 389 -139.70 -60.87 135.36
N GLN A 390 -138.63 -61.63 135.67
CA GLN A 390 -137.35 -61.50 134.92
C GLN A 390 -137.33 -62.16 133.53
N ASN A 391 -138.28 -63.05 133.22
CA ASN A 391 -138.25 -63.84 131.99
C ASN A 391 -138.89 -63.17 130.74
N GLU A 392 -139.66 -62.06 130.86
CA GLU A 392 -140.32 -61.42 129.69
C GLU A 392 -139.46 -60.39 128.92
N GLU A 393 -138.48 -59.72 129.55
CA GLU A 393 -137.72 -58.63 128.89
C GLU A 393 -136.64 -59.10 127.90
N MET A 394 -136.10 -60.31 128.06
CA MET A 394 -134.98 -60.83 127.26
C MET A 394 -135.33 -61.07 125.76
N MET A 395 -136.61 -61.27 125.41
CA MET A 395 -137.01 -61.70 124.06
C MET A 395 -137.08 -60.57 123.00
N LYS A 396 -136.98 -59.28 123.35
CA LYS A 396 -137.13 -58.15 122.38
C LYS A 396 -135.84 -57.66 121.70
N VAL A 397 -134.63 -58.05 122.15
CA VAL A 397 -133.35 -57.43 121.71
C VAL A 397 -132.66 -58.15 120.52
N ILE A 398 -133.16 -59.30 120.08
CA ILE A 398 -132.38 -60.26 119.25
C ILE A 398 -132.60 -60.12 117.71
N CYS A 399 -133.33 -59.10 117.21
CA CYS A 399 -133.70 -58.99 115.78
C CYS A 399 -132.79 -58.17 114.82
N PHE A 400 -131.60 -57.67 115.18
CA PHE A 400 -130.57 -57.24 114.20
C PHE A 400 -129.16 -57.17 114.80
#